data_AF-A0A1E7Z358-F1
#
_entry.id   AF-A0A1E7Z358-F1
#
_cell.length_a   1.000
_cell.length_b   1.000
_cell.length_c   1.000
_cell.angle_alpha   90.00
_cell.angle_beta   90.00
_cell.angle_gamma   90.00
#
_symmetry.space_group_name_H-M   'P 1'
#
loop_
_entity.id
_entity.type
_entity.pdbx_description
1 polymer ?
#
loop_
_entity_poly.entity_id
_entity_poly.type
_entity_poly.pdbx_seq_one_letter_code
_entity_poly.pdbx_strand_id
1 'polypeptide(L)'
;MNININGEASSVDGIRASHVTAVAQLPPHFSTILCQLALMGEMSKTALQDNLHILGISPASHRHMNSAEMDDALAFLQQQGWLQKTDTRWRLITNCENSVFLWLLTQPDARDRVLKNTMDFHLRGGLHPYRTRLWTAILTGDTVSLPQRLTEWMAGFDYGFSTHPAVSLFADDAGRDIFIRLDKNMQTLLLATALSDACYQLSDCTNIWLFARDYVSVLPVIPDALCDPLAQQALWRDERALLDKLKKPVPCLLR
;
A
#
# COMPACT_ATOMS: atom_id res chain seq x y z
N MET A 1 55.74 -44.67 -11.44
CA MET A 1 56.11 -43.96 -10.19
C MET A 1 55.20 -42.73 -10.10
N ASN A 2 54.21 -42.70 -9.20
CA ASN A 2 54.33 -42.26 -7.78
C ASN A 2 54.97 -40.86 -7.69
N ILE A 3 54.42 -39.80 -7.09
CA ILE A 3 53.41 -39.62 -6.04
C ILE A 3 52.81 -38.19 -6.12
N ASN A 4 51.59 -38.09 -5.58
CA ASN A 4 50.71 -36.96 -5.32
C ASN A 4 51.26 -35.96 -4.25
N ILE A 5 50.48 -34.89 -3.96
CA ILE A 5 50.27 -34.20 -2.65
C ILE A 5 50.43 -32.65 -2.67
N ASN A 6 49.24 -32.03 -2.71
CA ASN A 6 48.70 -30.89 -1.92
C ASN A 6 49.21 -29.44 -2.04
N GLY A 7 48.22 -28.55 -2.14
CA GLY A 7 48.29 -27.13 -1.78
C GLY A 7 46.93 -26.44 -2.00
N GLU A 8 46.12 -26.34 -0.95
CA GLU A 8 44.79 -25.72 -0.88
C GLU A 8 44.77 -24.21 -1.13
N ALA A 9 43.66 -23.72 -1.68
CA ALA A 9 42.95 -22.46 -1.34
C ALA A 9 41.67 -22.42 -2.20
N SER A 10 40.51 -22.92 -1.75
CA SER A 10 39.53 -22.33 -0.84
C SER A 10 39.09 -20.89 -1.17
N SER A 11 37.75 -20.75 -1.24
CA SER A 11 36.95 -19.54 -0.95
C SER A 11 36.93 -18.43 -1.99
N VAL A 12 35.84 -17.72 -2.28
CA VAL A 12 34.42 -17.73 -1.88
C VAL A 12 33.80 -16.64 -2.78
N ASP A 13 32.63 -16.88 -3.37
CA ASP A 13 31.57 -15.86 -3.53
C ASP A 13 30.40 -16.46 -4.31
N GLY A 14 29.72 -17.39 -3.64
CA GLY A 14 28.31 -17.62 -3.88
C GLY A 14 27.50 -16.62 -3.06
N ILE A 15 27.45 -15.35 -3.50
CA ILE A 15 26.45 -14.42 -2.97
C ILE A 15 25.13 -14.80 -3.62
N ARG A 16 24.37 -15.64 -2.92
CA ARG A 16 22.93 -15.82 -3.16
C ARG A 16 22.28 -14.44 -3.08
N ALA A 17 21.86 -13.89 -4.22
CA ALA A 17 20.83 -12.88 -4.25
C ALA A 17 19.56 -13.51 -3.66
N SER A 18 19.36 -13.36 -2.35
CA SER A 18 18.08 -13.63 -1.71
C SER A 18 17.08 -12.66 -2.30
N HIS A 19 16.21 -13.16 -3.18
CA HIS A 19 15.13 -12.40 -3.79
C HIS A 19 14.25 -11.83 -2.67
N VAL A 20 14.31 -10.52 -2.44
CA VAL A 20 13.45 -9.85 -1.47
C VAL A 20 12.03 -9.91 -2.00
N THR A 21 11.13 -10.58 -1.29
CA THR A 21 9.72 -10.70 -1.69
C THR A 21 9.01 -9.37 -1.46
N ALA A 22 8.43 -8.77 -2.51
CA ALA A 22 7.68 -7.52 -2.41
C ALA A 22 6.64 -7.54 -1.28
N VAL A 23 6.46 -6.42 -0.56
CA VAL A 23 5.59 -6.34 0.63
C VAL A 23 4.16 -6.81 0.35
N ALA A 24 3.62 -6.49 -0.84
CA ALA A 24 2.28 -6.91 -1.27
C ALA A 24 2.10 -8.43 -1.38
N GLN A 25 3.18 -9.18 -1.59
CA GLN A 25 3.17 -10.64 -1.72
C GLN A 25 3.38 -11.35 -0.37
N LEU A 26 3.74 -10.60 0.68
CA LEU A 26 3.89 -11.17 2.01
C LEU A 26 2.52 -11.48 2.62
N PRO A 27 2.41 -12.59 3.38
CA PRO A 27 1.26 -12.85 4.25
C PRO A 27 0.82 -11.61 5.07
N PRO A 28 -0.49 -11.46 5.34
CA PRO A 28 -1.04 -10.24 5.94
C PRO A 28 -0.39 -9.80 7.26
N HIS A 29 0.01 -10.76 8.11
CA HIS A 29 0.65 -10.44 9.38
C HIS A 29 2.03 -9.84 9.20
N PHE A 30 2.81 -10.29 8.21
CA PHE A 30 4.11 -9.71 7.89
C PHE A 30 3.98 -8.30 7.33
N SER A 31 3.13 -8.11 6.32
CA SER A 31 2.93 -6.80 5.69
C SER A 31 2.37 -5.77 6.70
N THR A 32 1.54 -6.22 7.64
CA THR A 32 1.07 -5.37 8.75
C THR A 32 2.19 -5.01 9.73
N ILE A 33 3.07 -5.94 10.11
CA ILE A 33 4.23 -5.63 10.98
C ILE A 33 5.10 -4.55 10.32
N LEU A 34 5.41 -4.70 9.03
CA LEU A 34 6.21 -3.71 8.31
C LEU A 34 5.50 -2.35 8.23
N CYS A 35 4.20 -2.34 7.95
CA CYS A 35 3.39 -1.12 7.95
C CYS A 35 3.39 -0.40 9.31
N GLN A 36 3.22 -1.14 10.41
CA GLN A 36 3.28 -0.58 11.76
C GLN A 36 4.63 0.09 12.03
N LEU A 37 5.73 -0.56 11.68
CA LEU A 37 7.07 -0.01 11.89
C LEU A 37 7.35 1.21 10.99
N ALA A 38 6.78 1.27 9.78
CA ALA A 38 6.88 2.45 8.92
C ALA A 38 6.16 3.66 9.53
N LEU A 39 5.02 3.42 10.19
CA LEU A 39 4.15 4.48 10.71
C LEU A 39 4.48 4.89 12.15
N MET A 40 4.93 3.96 12.98
CA MET A 40 5.16 4.19 14.41
C MET A 40 6.64 4.21 14.78
N GLY A 41 7.52 3.86 13.84
CA GLY A 41 8.96 3.75 14.08
C GLY A 41 9.32 2.47 14.84
N GLU A 42 10.35 2.56 15.70
CA GLU A 42 10.90 1.41 16.40
C GLU A 42 9.97 0.91 17.52
N MET A 43 9.60 -0.38 17.50
CA MET A 43 8.61 -0.98 18.40
C MET A 43 9.10 -2.24 19.11
N SER A 44 8.59 -2.51 20.31
CA SER A 44 8.82 -3.80 20.99
C SER A 44 8.02 -4.92 20.32
N LYS A 45 8.48 -6.17 20.49
CA LYS A 45 7.74 -7.37 20.08
C LYS A 45 6.29 -7.37 20.62
N THR A 46 6.13 -7.02 21.89
CA THR A 46 4.83 -7.00 22.56
C THR A 46 3.88 -5.99 21.94
N ALA A 47 4.36 -4.78 21.62
CA ALA A 47 3.53 -3.75 20.99
C ALA A 47 3.09 -4.15 19.58
N LEU A 48 3.97 -4.77 18.79
CA LEU A 48 3.64 -5.30 17.48
C LEU A 48 2.57 -6.40 17.56
N GLN A 49 2.72 -7.31 18.53
CA GLN A 49 1.78 -8.40 18.76
C GLN A 49 0.41 -7.89 19.20
N ASP A 50 0.36 -6.96 20.15
CA ASP A 50 -0.87 -6.33 20.64
C ASP A 50 -1.64 -5.65 19.49
N ASN A 51 -0.93 -4.93 18.62
CA ASN A 51 -1.53 -4.30 17.45
C ASN A 51 -2.09 -5.31 16.45
N LEU A 52 -1.39 -6.42 16.18
CA LEU A 52 -1.94 -7.49 15.33
C LEU A 52 -3.23 -8.08 15.91
N HIS A 53 -3.29 -8.23 17.24
CA HIS A 53 -4.49 -8.72 17.93
C HIS A 53 -5.66 -7.74 17.81
N ILE A 54 -5.42 -6.45 18.04
CA ILE A 54 -6.42 -5.38 17.86
C ILE A 54 -6.95 -5.37 16.42
N LEU A 55 -6.05 -5.52 15.45
CA LEU A 55 -6.41 -5.58 14.04
C LEU A 55 -7.03 -6.92 13.63
N GLY A 56 -7.15 -7.90 14.53
CA GLY A 56 -7.66 -9.24 14.23
C GLY A 56 -6.89 -9.92 13.08
N ILE A 57 -5.59 -9.63 12.94
CA ILE A 57 -4.71 -10.21 11.92
C ILE A 57 -3.96 -11.36 12.55
N SER A 58 -4.04 -12.53 11.92
CA SER A 58 -3.39 -13.74 12.38
C SER A 58 -2.90 -14.57 11.20
N PRO A 59 -1.79 -15.32 11.36
CA PRO A 59 -1.42 -16.37 10.41
C PRO A 59 -2.47 -17.49 10.31
N ALA A 60 -3.32 -17.68 11.32
CA ALA A 60 -4.35 -18.71 11.37
C ALA A 60 -5.74 -18.11 11.56
N SER A 61 -6.72 -18.54 10.75
CA SER A 61 -8.07 -17.97 10.65
C SER A 61 -8.89 -17.93 11.95
N HIS A 62 -8.49 -18.66 13.00
CA HIS A 62 -9.31 -18.87 14.20
C HIS A 62 -8.58 -18.68 15.55
N ARG A 63 -7.35 -18.15 15.55
CA ARG A 63 -6.65 -17.86 16.80
C ARG A 63 -5.73 -16.67 16.67
N HIS A 64 -5.44 -16.02 17.79
CA HIS A 64 -4.42 -14.98 17.83
C HIS A 64 -3.02 -15.56 17.66
N MET A 65 -2.12 -14.74 17.11
CA MET A 65 -0.71 -15.05 16.99
C MET A 65 -0.08 -15.11 18.39
N ASN A 66 0.56 -16.22 18.71
CA ASN A 66 1.21 -16.42 20.00
C ASN A 66 2.64 -15.84 19.99
N SER A 67 3.29 -15.83 21.17
CA SER A 67 4.63 -15.27 21.34
C SER A 67 5.70 -15.97 20.50
N ALA A 68 5.64 -17.30 20.37
CA ALA A 68 6.62 -18.06 19.60
C ALA A 68 6.49 -17.78 18.09
N GLU A 69 5.25 -17.75 17.58
CA GLU A 69 4.99 -17.39 16.19
C GLU A 69 5.47 -15.97 15.87
N MET A 70 5.33 -15.05 16.83
CA MET A 70 5.84 -13.70 16.67
C MET A 70 7.37 -13.67 16.59
N ASP A 71 8.07 -14.51 17.36
CA ASP A 71 9.53 -14.65 17.21
C ASP A 71 9.90 -15.21 15.84
N ASP A 72 9.22 -16.25 15.37
CA ASP A 72 9.44 -16.85 14.06
C ASP A 72 9.19 -15.83 12.93
N ALA A 73 8.14 -15.02 13.06
CA ALA A 73 7.82 -13.98 12.10
C ALA A 73 8.87 -12.88 12.02
N LEU A 74 9.34 -12.40 13.18
CA LEU A 74 10.38 -11.38 13.25
C LEU A 74 11.72 -11.92 12.73
N ALA A 75 12.06 -13.17 13.07
CA ALA A 75 13.25 -13.85 12.55
C ALA A 75 13.19 -14.00 11.03
N PHE A 76 12.04 -14.41 10.49
CA PHE A 76 11.82 -14.50 9.04
C PHE A 76 12.03 -13.13 8.36
N LEU A 77 11.36 -12.07 8.85
CA LEU A 77 11.49 -10.74 8.28
C LEU A 77 12.91 -10.16 8.40
N GLN A 78 13.62 -10.48 9.49
CA GLN A 78 15.03 -10.13 9.64
C GLN A 78 15.92 -10.86 8.62
N GLN A 79 15.72 -12.17 8.42
CA GLN A 79 16.45 -12.96 7.43
C GLN A 79 16.21 -12.48 5.99
N GLN A 80 15.01 -11.98 5.71
CA GLN A 80 14.64 -11.38 4.43
C GLN A 80 15.15 -9.94 4.25
N GLY A 81 15.86 -9.39 5.24
CA GLY A 81 16.42 -8.03 5.15
C GLY A 81 15.39 -6.91 5.33
N TRP A 82 14.21 -7.20 5.87
CA TRP A 82 13.20 -6.16 6.15
C TRP A 82 13.43 -5.47 7.49
N LEU A 83 13.94 -6.20 8.48
CA LEU A 83 14.01 -5.75 9.87
C LEU A 83 15.42 -5.82 10.45
N GLN A 84 15.69 -4.92 11.38
CA GLN A 84 16.83 -4.98 12.29
C GLN A 84 16.36 -4.89 13.73
N LYS A 85 17.00 -5.66 14.61
CA LYS A 85 16.80 -5.57 16.05
C LYS A 85 17.76 -4.56 16.66
N THR A 86 17.22 -3.61 17.43
CA THR A 86 17.96 -2.65 18.26
C THR A 86 17.61 -2.94 19.72
N ASP A 87 18.55 -3.49 20.49
CA ASP A 87 18.31 -3.96 21.87
C ASP A 87 17.11 -4.90 22.03
N THR A 88 15.96 -4.37 22.48
CA THR A 88 14.71 -5.11 22.73
C THR A 88 13.62 -4.78 21.72
N ARG A 89 13.91 -3.92 20.74
CA ARG A 89 12.96 -3.39 19.78
C ARG A 89 13.36 -3.69 18.35
N TRP A 90 12.41 -3.53 17.45
CA TRP A 90 12.51 -3.82 16.03
C TRP A 90 12.27 -2.55 15.24
N ARG A 91 13.05 -2.37 14.18
CA ARG A 91 12.92 -1.27 13.23
C ARG A 91 13.04 -1.78 11.80
N LEU A 92 12.44 -1.04 10.86
CA LEU A 92 12.67 -1.26 9.43
C LEU A 92 14.11 -0.92 9.07
N ILE A 93 14.68 -1.68 8.13
CA ILE A 93 15.94 -1.28 7.49
C ILE A 93 15.64 -0.19 6.44
N THR A 94 16.54 0.78 6.33
CA THR A 94 16.41 1.96 5.45
C THR A 94 16.67 1.68 3.98
N ASN A 95 16.96 0.43 3.60
CA ASN A 95 17.15 -0.02 2.22
C ASN A 95 16.02 -0.93 1.72
N CYS A 96 14.88 -0.95 2.41
CA CYS A 96 13.76 -1.79 2.06
C CYS A 96 13.12 -1.37 0.71
N GLU A 97 12.61 -2.32 -0.08
CA GLU A 97 12.16 -2.04 -1.46
C GLU A 97 10.85 -1.22 -1.55
N ASN A 98 10.14 -1.03 -0.43
CA ASN A 98 8.89 -0.27 -0.41
C ASN A 98 9.17 1.25 -0.29
N SER A 99 9.07 1.95 -1.42
CA SER A 99 9.36 3.38 -1.50
C SER A 99 8.46 4.26 -0.61
N VAL A 100 7.23 3.81 -0.33
CA VAL A 100 6.29 4.50 0.55
C VAL A 100 6.76 4.38 2.00
N PHE A 101 7.17 3.18 2.43
CA PHE A 101 7.71 2.99 3.78
C PHE A 101 8.98 3.81 4.00
N LEU A 102 9.92 3.80 3.04
CA LEU A 102 11.13 4.62 3.12
C LEU A 102 10.81 6.11 3.22
N TRP A 103 9.84 6.58 2.45
CA TRP A 103 9.41 7.98 2.50
C TRP A 103 8.83 8.33 3.88
N LEU A 104 7.90 7.51 4.40
CA LEU A 104 7.27 7.71 5.71
C LEU A 104 8.27 7.72 6.88
N LEU A 105 9.36 6.95 6.77
CA LEU A 105 10.44 6.96 7.77
C LEU A 105 11.19 8.30 7.81
N THR A 106 11.29 9.00 6.68
CA THR A 106 12.07 10.24 6.55
C THR A 106 11.24 11.51 6.62
N GLN A 107 9.91 11.41 6.49
CA GLN A 107 8.99 12.55 6.42
C GLN A 107 7.93 12.47 7.53
N PRO A 108 8.15 13.14 8.68
CA PRO A 108 7.20 13.15 9.79
C PRO A 108 5.80 13.65 9.41
N ASP A 109 5.71 14.70 8.58
CA ASP A 109 4.42 15.29 8.18
C ASP A 109 3.58 14.31 7.36
N ALA A 110 4.22 13.59 6.43
CA ALA A 110 3.59 12.55 5.63
C ALA A 110 3.10 11.39 6.52
N ARG A 111 3.91 10.99 7.51
CA ARG A 111 3.56 9.95 8.48
C ARG A 111 2.37 10.35 9.35
N ASP A 112 2.39 11.57 9.89
CA ASP A 112 1.28 12.10 10.70
C ASP A 112 -0.01 12.19 9.88
N ARG A 113 0.09 12.50 8.58
CA ARG A 113 -1.06 12.49 7.67
C ARG A 113 -1.68 11.11 7.55
N VAL A 114 -0.87 10.07 7.33
CA VAL A 114 -1.39 8.70 7.28
C VAL A 114 -1.97 8.30 8.64
N LEU A 115 -1.28 8.60 9.74
CA LEU A 115 -1.75 8.26 11.09
C LEU A 115 -3.14 8.86 11.39
N LYS A 116 -3.35 10.14 11.08
CA LYS A 116 -4.67 10.80 11.18
C LYS A 116 -5.76 10.10 10.36
N ASN A 117 -5.39 9.51 9.23
CA ASN A 117 -6.31 8.79 8.36
C ASN A 117 -6.46 7.31 8.69
N THR A 118 -5.54 6.72 9.45
CA THR A 118 -5.66 5.33 9.90
C THR A 118 -6.56 5.20 11.12
N MET A 119 -6.72 6.26 11.92
CA MET A 119 -7.39 6.28 13.24
C MET A 119 -6.91 5.11 14.12
N ASP A 120 -6.05 5.43 15.09
CA ASP A 120 -5.69 4.55 16.20
C ASP A 120 -4.88 3.28 15.88
N PHE A 121 -3.66 3.44 15.35
CA PHE A 121 -2.58 2.49 15.70
C PHE A 121 -2.23 2.54 17.21
N HIS A 122 -2.81 3.49 17.97
CA HIS A 122 -2.37 3.87 19.31
C HIS A 122 -3.38 3.70 20.45
N LEU A 123 -4.62 3.25 20.21
CA LEU A 123 -5.61 3.16 21.29
C LEU A 123 -6.17 1.74 21.47
N ARG A 124 -5.94 1.19 22.67
CA ARG A 124 -6.74 0.10 23.24
C ARG A 124 -8.22 0.48 23.12
N GLY A 125 -8.94 -0.17 22.22
CA GLY A 125 -10.39 0.04 22.03
C GLY A 125 -10.82 0.78 20.76
N GLY A 126 -9.94 0.95 19.77
CA GLY A 126 -10.32 1.55 18.48
C GLY A 126 -11.49 0.82 17.80
N LEU A 127 -12.58 1.55 17.58
CA LEU A 127 -13.86 1.04 17.04
C LEU A 127 -13.81 0.63 15.55
N HIS A 128 -12.69 0.86 14.85
CA HIS A 128 -12.64 0.76 13.38
C HIS A 128 -11.39 0.05 12.81
N PRO A 129 -11.17 -1.25 13.11
CA PRO A 129 -10.07 -2.03 12.54
C PRO A 129 -10.09 -2.07 11.00
N TYR A 130 -11.26 -1.84 10.39
CA TYR A 130 -11.44 -1.78 8.94
C TYR A 130 -10.65 -0.66 8.28
N ARG A 131 -10.59 0.54 8.89
CA ARG A 131 -9.88 1.69 8.33
C ARG A 131 -8.37 1.47 8.36
N THR A 132 -7.84 0.96 9.47
CA THR A 132 -6.42 0.61 9.58
C THR A 132 -6.03 -0.50 8.59
N ARG A 133 -6.90 -1.51 8.41
CA ARG A 133 -6.68 -2.58 7.42
C ARG A 133 -6.71 -2.05 5.98
N LEU A 134 -7.63 -1.12 5.66
CA LEU A 134 -7.69 -0.44 4.37
C LEU A 134 -6.38 0.30 4.07
N TRP A 135 -5.94 1.16 5.00
CA TRP A 135 -4.68 1.89 4.83
C TRP A 135 -3.47 0.97 4.80
N THR A 136 -3.46 -0.11 5.58
CA THR A 136 -2.41 -1.12 5.48
C THR A 136 -2.34 -1.70 4.07
N ALA A 137 -3.48 -2.11 3.48
CA ALA A 137 -3.52 -2.62 2.11
C ALA A 137 -3.01 -1.59 1.08
N ILE A 138 -3.36 -0.31 1.26
CA ILE A 138 -2.89 0.78 0.40
C ILE A 138 -1.36 0.91 0.46
N LEU A 139 -0.80 1.00 1.66
CA LEU A 139 0.63 1.26 1.87
C LEU A 139 1.50 0.05 1.54
N THR A 140 0.96 -1.17 1.69
CA THR A 140 1.67 -2.41 1.35
C THR A 140 1.58 -2.75 -0.13
N GLY A 141 0.68 -2.11 -0.88
CA GLY A 141 0.44 -2.42 -2.29
C GLY A 141 -0.46 -3.64 -2.51
N ASP A 142 -1.27 -4.05 -1.53
CA ASP A 142 -2.20 -5.19 -1.67
C ASP A 142 -3.42 -4.82 -2.52
N THR A 143 -3.25 -4.92 -3.83
CA THR A 143 -4.32 -4.67 -4.81
C THR A 143 -5.37 -5.78 -4.86
N VAL A 144 -5.12 -6.93 -4.24
CA VAL A 144 -6.04 -8.07 -4.25
C VAL A 144 -7.16 -7.83 -3.25
N SER A 145 -6.83 -7.42 -2.02
CA SER A 145 -7.84 -7.17 -0.99
C SER A 145 -8.44 -5.76 -1.04
N LEU A 146 -7.75 -4.80 -1.68
CA LEU A 146 -8.18 -3.40 -1.69
C LEU A 146 -9.61 -3.17 -2.19
N PRO A 147 -10.09 -3.74 -3.31
CA PRO A 147 -11.44 -3.46 -3.81
C PRO A 147 -12.53 -3.78 -2.78
N GLN A 148 -12.41 -4.92 -2.11
CA GLN A 148 -13.33 -5.33 -1.05
C GLN A 148 -13.27 -4.35 0.13
N ARG A 149 -12.07 -3.97 0.58
CA ARG A 149 -11.90 -3.04 1.70
C ARG A 149 -12.42 -1.64 1.41
N LEU A 150 -12.25 -1.15 0.18
CA LEU A 150 -12.83 0.11 -0.26
C LEU A 150 -14.35 0.03 -0.27
N THR A 151 -14.91 -1.06 -0.77
CA THR A 151 -16.37 -1.27 -0.79
C THR A 151 -16.95 -1.30 0.62
N GLU A 152 -16.32 -2.04 1.54
CA GLU A 152 -16.71 -2.09 2.95
C GLU A 152 -16.63 -0.70 3.61
N TRP A 153 -15.57 0.07 3.32
CA TRP A 153 -15.41 1.43 3.83
C TRP A 153 -16.47 2.39 3.29
N MET A 154 -16.70 2.38 1.98
CA MET A 154 -17.66 3.27 1.31
C MET A 154 -19.11 2.95 1.66
N ALA A 155 -19.41 1.73 2.10
CA ALA A 155 -20.72 1.33 2.61
C ALA A 155 -20.95 1.69 4.09
N GLY A 156 -19.91 2.18 4.79
CA GLY A 156 -19.98 2.57 6.20
C GLY A 156 -20.83 3.82 6.43
N PHE A 157 -21.51 3.89 7.58
CA PHE A 157 -22.35 5.04 7.94
C PHE A 157 -21.56 6.34 8.14
N ASP A 158 -20.30 6.22 8.57
CA ASP A 158 -19.36 7.32 8.79
C ASP A 158 -18.60 7.73 7.52
N TYR A 159 -18.92 7.11 6.38
CA TYR A 159 -18.30 7.44 5.11
C TYR A 159 -18.81 8.78 4.57
N GLY A 160 -17.87 9.58 4.07
CA GLY A 160 -18.15 10.74 3.24
C GLY A 160 -17.06 10.87 2.19
N PHE A 161 -17.37 11.47 1.05
CA PHE A 161 -16.41 11.56 -0.07
C PHE A 161 -15.02 12.10 0.34
N SER A 162 -14.98 13.08 1.25
CA SER A 162 -13.72 13.66 1.76
C SER A 162 -12.81 12.65 2.49
N THR A 163 -13.38 11.56 3.00
CA THR A 163 -12.66 10.50 3.70
C THR A 163 -12.27 9.33 2.78
N HIS A 164 -12.59 9.39 1.48
CA HIS A 164 -12.05 8.45 0.50
C HIS A 164 -10.51 8.54 0.51
N PRO A 165 -9.76 7.41 0.53
CA PRO A 165 -8.31 7.45 0.70
C PRO A 165 -7.58 8.31 -0.34
N ALA A 166 -7.96 8.23 -1.61
CA ALA A 166 -7.42 9.11 -2.65
C ALA A 166 -7.70 10.59 -2.32
N VAL A 167 -8.94 10.95 -1.99
CA VAL A 167 -9.32 12.34 -1.69
C VAL A 167 -8.56 12.86 -0.48
N SER A 168 -8.45 12.03 0.56
CA SER A 168 -7.69 12.34 1.76
C SER A 168 -6.18 12.52 1.49
N LEU A 169 -5.60 11.82 0.51
CA LEU A 169 -4.20 12.03 0.09
C LEU A 169 -4.02 13.30 -0.73
N PHE A 170 -5.01 13.71 -1.52
CA PHE A 170 -4.91 14.91 -2.37
C PHE A 170 -5.17 16.24 -1.64
N ALA A 171 -5.44 16.19 -0.34
CA ALA A 171 -5.74 17.36 0.48
C ALA A 171 -4.54 18.30 0.72
N ASP A 172 -3.31 17.78 0.67
CA ASP A 172 -2.07 18.52 0.88
C ASP A 172 -0.92 17.90 0.05
N ASP A 173 0.22 18.59 -0.03
CA ASP A 173 1.35 18.16 -0.86
C ASP A 173 2.02 16.89 -0.32
N ALA A 174 2.09 16.72 1.00
CA ALA A 174 2.66 15.51 1.61
C ALA A 174 1.84 14.25 1.26
N GLY A 175 0.51 14.34 1.26
CA GLY A 175 -0.36 13.26 0.83
C GLY A 175 -0.24 12.96 -0.66
N ARG A 176 -0.09 13.99 -1.52
CA ARG A 176 0.14 13.81 -2.96
C ARG A 176 1.46 13.08 -3.22
N ASP A 177 2.51 13.40 -2.47
CA ASP A 177 3.80 12.72 -2.55
C ASP A 177 3.70 11.24 -2.15
N ILE A 178 2.89 10.91 -1.13
CA ILE A 178 2.59 9.51 -0.80
C ILE A 178 1.88 8.84 -1.98
N PHE A 179 0.85 9.49 -2.54
CA PHE A 179 0.06 8.93 -3.62
C PHE A 179 0.90 8.57 -4.85
N ILE A 180 1.80 9.47 -5.27
CA ILE A 180 2.69 9.28 -6.43
C ILE A 180 3.65 8.09 -6.23
N ARG A 181 3.97 7.74 -4.98
CA ARG A 181 4.86 6.62 -4.63
C ARG A 181 4.16 5.27 -4.53
N LEU A 182 2.82 5.24 -4.47
CA LEU A 182 2.06 4.00 -4.47
C LEU A 182 2.32 3.23 -5.78
N ASP A 183 2.15 1.91 -5.75
CA ASP A 183 2.18 1.11 -6.98
C ASP A 183 1.18 1.63 -8.02
N LYS A 184 1.50 1.50 -9.32
CA LYS A 184 0.64 2.03 -10.38
C LYS A 184 -0.77 1.44 -10.36
N ASN A 185 -0.92 0.16 -10.04
CA ASN A 185 -2.23 -0.48 -9.94
C ASN A 185 -3.01 0.07 -8.73
N MET A 186 -2.31 0.35 -7.63
CA MET A 186 -2.88 1.01 -6.45
C MET A 186 -3.38 2.42 -6.81
N GLN A 187 -2.56 3.21 -7.51
CA GLN A 187 -2.95 4.54 -7.99
C GLN A 187 -4.18 4.47 -8.90
N THR A 188 -4.16 3.58 -9.89
CA THR A 188 -5.27 3.38 -10.83
C THR A 188 -6.56 3.00 -10.11
N LEU A 189 -6.51 2.05 -9.18
CA LEU A 189 -7.69 1.61 -8.43
C LEU A 189 -8.27 2.74 -7.57
N LEU A 190 -7.40 3.45 -6.82
CA LEU A 190 -7.82 4.55 -5.97
C LEU A 190 -8.38 5.75 -6.76
N LEU A 191 -7.81 6.06 -7.92
CA LEU A 191 -8.36 7.10 -8.82
C LEU A 191 -9.71 6.67 -9.39
N ALA A 192 -9.83 5.43 -9.87
CA ALA A 192 -11.07 4.93 -10.45
C ALA A 192 -12.23 4.99 -9.45
N THR A 193 -12.00 4.51 -8.22
CA THR A 193 -13.04 4.51 -7.17
C THR A 193 -13.37 5.93 -6.72
N ALA A 194 -12.38 6.80 -6.54
CA ALA A 194 -12.61 8.19 -6.15
C ALA A 194 -13.40 8.96 -7.21
N LEU A 195 -13.03 8.86 -8.48
CA LEU A 195 -13.72 9.58 -9.55
C LEU A 195 -15.14 9.05 -9.75
N SER A 196 -15.35 7.74 -9.65
CA SER A 196 -16.67 7.13 -9.72
C SER A 196 -17.56 7.58 -8.56
N ASP A 197 -17.01 7.63 -7.34
CA ASP A 197 -17.76 8.07 -6.17
C ASP A 197 -18.05 9.57 -6.20
N ALA A 198 -17.10 10.38 -6.67
CA ALA A 198 -17.32 11.80 -6.93
C ALA A 198 -18.46 12.02 -7.94
N CYS A 199 -18.54 11.16 -8.96
CA CYS A 199 -19.69 11.16 -9.86
C CYS A 199 -20.97 10.85 -9.09
N TYR A 200 -21.01 9.69 -8.43
CA TYR A 200 -22.20 9.24 -7.74
C TYR A 200 -22.74 10.26 -6.72
N GLN A 201 -21.86 10.91 -5.95
CA GLN A 201 -22.20 11.88 -4.91
C GLN A 201 -22.25 13.33 -5.40
N LEU A 202 -22.01 13.61 -6.69
CA LEU A 202 -21.89 14.98 -7.25
C LEU A 202 -20.90 15.85 -6.45
N SER A 203 -19.80 15.26 -5.98
CA SER A 203 -18.83 15.92 -5.11
C SER A 203 -17.73 16.63 -5.91
N ASP A 204 -17.20 17.73 -5.35
CA ASP A 204 -16.02 18.37 -5.92
C ASP A 204 -14.80 17.45 -5.80
N CYS A 205 -14.21 17.14 -6.94
CA CYS A 205 -13.03 16.30 -7.07
C CYS A 205 -11.94 16.95 -7.94
N THR A 206 -11.95 18.28 -8.09
CA THR A 206 -11.09 19.01 -9.04
C THR A 206 -9.61 18.64 -8.95
N ASN A 207 -9.04 18.53 -7.75
CA ASN A 207 -7.63 18.17 -7.59
C ASN A 207 -7.30 16.75 -8.10
N ILE A 208 -8.16 15.78 -7.77
CA ILE A 208 -7.99 14.39 -8.19
C ILE A 208 -8.25 14.25 -9.69
N TRP A 209 -9.24 14.97 -10.21
CA TRP A 209 -9.53 15.06 -11.63
C TRP A 209 -8.31 15.54 -12.42
N LEU A 210 -7.73 16.68 -12.04
CA LEU A 210 -6.57 17.25 -12.73
C LEU A 210 -5.39 16.27 -12.71
N PHE A 211 -5.12 15.66 -11.56
CA PHE A 211 -4.09 14.64 -11.47
C PHE A 211 -4.39 13.44 -12.37
N ALA A 212 -5.60 12.89 -12.33
CA ALA A 212 -5.96 11.71 -13.10
C ALA A 212 -5.88 11.98 -14.61
N ARG A 213 -6.33 13.15 -15.06
CA ARG A 213 -6.22 13.61 -16.45
C ARG A 213 -4.75 13.68 -16.89
N ASP A 214 -3.91 14.32 -16.08
CA ASP A 214 -2.48 14.48 -16.41
C ASP A 214 -1.77 13.12 -16.37
N TYR A 215 -2.10 12.27 -15.39
CA TYR A 215 -1.60 10.89 -15.27
C TYR A 215 -1.93 10.06 -16.53
N VAL A 216 -3.17 10.09 -17.03
CA VAL A 216 -3.52 9.32 -18.25
C VAL A 216 -3.06 10.00 -19.53
N SER A 217 -2.74 11.30 -19.50
CA SER A 217 -2.26 12.02 -20.68
C SER A 217 -0.92 11.44 -21.19
N VAL A 218 -0.07 11.00 -20.26
CA VAL A 218 1.27 10.45 -20.53
C VAL A 218 1.30 8.94 -20.69
N LEU A 219 0.20 8.23 -20.39
CA LEU A 219 0.13 6.78 -20.57
C LEU A 219 -0.11 6.40 -22.04
N PRO A 220 0.58 5.36 -22.56
CA PRO A 220 0.36 4.86 -23.91
C PRO A 220 -0.99 4.15 -24.05
N VAL A 221 -1.46 3.50 -22.97
CA VAL A 221 -2.75 2.82 -22.88
C VAL A 221 -3.39 3.23 -21.56
N ILE A 222 -4.63 3.71 -21.64
CA ILE A 222 -5.40 4.09 -20.44
C ILE A 222 -5.91 2.80 -19.77
N PRO A 223 -5.68 2.61 -18.47
CA PRO A 223 -6.21 1.44 -17.76
C PRO A 223 -7.74 1.38 -17.84
N ASP A 224 -8.28 0.21 -18.14
CA ASP A 224 -9.73 0.03 -18.34
C ASP A 224 -10.57 0.51 -17.15
N ALA A 225 -10.08 0.31 -15.92
CA ALA A 225 -10.75 0.77 -14.70
C ALA A 225 -10.95 2.30 -14.63
N LEU A 226 -10.13 3.07 -15.35
CA LEU A 226 -10.22 4.53 -15.40
C LEU A 226 -11.07 5.06 -16.54
N CYS A 227 -11.39 4.24 -17.55
CA CYS A 227 -12.08 4.70 -18.75
C CYS A 227 -13.45 5.33 -18.43
N ASP A 228 -14.32 4.60 -17.73
CA ASP A 228 -15.67 5.09 -17.43
C ASP A 228 -15.68 6.27 -16.44
N PRO A 229 -14.96 6.23 -15.29
CA PRO A 229 -14.92 7.36 -14.38
C PRO A 229 -14.35 8.62 -15.03
N LEU A 230 -13.31 8.51 -15.85
CA LEU A 230 -12.75 9.65 -16.57
C LEU A 230 -13.71 10.18 -17.63
N ALA A 231 -14.41 9.31 -18.36
CA ALA A 231 -15.37 9.73 -19.37
C ALA A 231 -16.54 10.51 -18.75
N GLN A 232 -17.05 10.05 -17.60
CA GLN A 232 -18.11 10.76 -16.88
C GLN A 232 -17.66 12.14 -16.39
N GLN A 233 -16.48 12.22 -15.77
CA GLN A 233 -15.94 13.50 -15.26
C GLN A 233 -15.60 14.46 -16.41
N ALA A 234 -15.09 13.95 -17.54
CA ALA A 234 -14.82 14.72 -18.75
C ALA A 234 -16.12 15.28 -19.36
N LEU A 235 -17.18 14.48 -19.41
CA LEU A 235 -18.49 14.91 -19.91
C LEU A 235 -19.04 16.07 -19.09
N TRP A 236 -18.95 16.00 -17.77
CA TRP A 236 -19.43 17.06 -16.88
C TRP A 236 -18.62 18.36 -16.97
N ARG A 237 -17.36 18.26 -17.40
CA ARG A 237 -16.46 19.40 -17.56
C ARG A 237 -16.31 19.87 -19.02
N ASP A 238 -17.08 19.28 -19.95
CA ASP A 238 -16.99 19.51 -21.40
C ASP A 238 -15.57 19.34 -21.98
N GLU A 239 -14.78 18.40 -21.43
CA GLU A 239 -13.41 18.11 -21.89
C GLU A 239 -13.40 17.12 -23.07
N ARG A 240 -13.76 17.63 -24.26
CA ARG A 240 -13.93 16.82 -25.49
C ARG A 240 -12.68 16.08 -25.95
N ALA A 241 -11.52 16.70 -25.84
CA ALA A 241 -10.25 16.10 -26.26
C ALA A 241 -9.94 14.81 -25.47
N LEU A 242 -10.27 14.79 -24.17
CA LEU A 242 -10.10 13.60 -23.36
C LEU A 242 -11.13 12.54 -23.71
N LEU A 243 -12.39 12.92 -23.94
CA LEU A 243 -13.44 12.00 -24.41
C LEU A 243 -13.04 11.30 -25.71
N ASP A 244 -12.46 12.03 -26.67
CA ASP A 244 -12.00 11.45 -27.92
C ASP A 244 -10.83 10.47 -27.73
N LYS A 245 -9.93 10.75 -26.77
CA LYS A 245 -8.85 9.82 -26.39
C LYS A 245 -9.39 8.55 -25.70
N LEU A 246 -10.46 8.67 -24.91
CA LEU A 246 -11.07 7.57 -24.16
C LEU A 246 -11.94 6.65 -25.02
N LYS A 247 -12.39 7.12 -26.19
CA LYS A 247 -13.09 6.26 -27.16
C LYS A 247 -12.11 5.16 -27.61
N LYS A 248 -12.29 3.95 -27.07
CA LYS A 248 -11.69 2.75 -27.67
C LYS A 248 -12.09 2.75 -29.15
N PRO A 249 -11.18 2.47 -30.10
CA PRO A 249 -11.60 2.19 -31.47
C PRO A 249 -12.55 1.00 -31.38
N VAL A 250 -13.84 1.26 -31.60
CA VAL A 250 -14.82 0.19 -31.78
C VAL A 250 -14.29 -0.61 -32.97
N PRO A 251 -13.92 -1.90 -32.80
CA PRO A 251 -13.64 -2.72 -33.96
C PRO A 251 -14.91 -2.67 -34.79
N CYS A 252 -14.82 -2.16 -36.01
CA CYS A 252 -15.94 -2.08 -36.91
C CYS A 252 -16.60 -3.47 -36.94
N LEU A 253 -17.79 -3.60 -36.35
CA LEU A 253 -18.69 -4.70 -36.64
C LEU A 253 -19.21 -4.44 -38.05
N LEU A 254 -18.34 -4.65 -39.03
CA LEU A 254 -18.68 -4.97 -40.40
C LEU A 254 -18.87 -6.48 -40.46
N ARG A 255 -20.12 -6.91 -40.29
CA ARG A 255 -20.81 -7.81 -41.21
C ARG A 255 -22.27 -7.97 -40.80
#